data_AF-A0A8S2G4P2-F1
#
_entry.id   AF-A0A8S2G4P2-F1
#
_cell.length_a   1.000
_cell.length_b   1.000
_cell.length_c   1.000
_cell.angle_alpha   90.00
_cell.angle_beta   90.00
_cell.angle_gamma   90.00
#
_symmetry.space_group_name_H-M   'P 1'
#
loop_
_entity.id
_entity.type
_entity.pdbx_description
1 polymer ?
#
loop_
_entity_poly.entity_id
_entity_poly.type
_entity_poly.pdbx_seq_one_letter_code
_entity_poly.pdbx_strand_id
1 'polypeptide(L)'
;FFDGTTKEVEDNQFQDEKLKVYIYYTPLPHAGLELDETETTKVFVHVSSMDTNQQNAKKSFDYATELISQGRSIELYDNQVDAWMKVWSSGRIEVDNVELQRQINSAYYYLLSSLPALNTKSDKKQFYGLSPGSLSRGGKLGEDYG
;
A
#
# COMPACT_ATOMS: atom_id res chain seq x y z
N PHE A 1 -5.68 -16.80 5.44
CA PHE A 1 -6.62 -15.86 6.07
C PHE A 1 -6.21 -15.69 7.51
N PHE A 2 -6.17 -14.46 7.98
CA PHE A 2 -5.85 -14.08 9.35
C PHE A 2 -6.84 -13.00 9.79
N ASP A 3 -7.37 -13.12 11.00
CA ASP A 3 -8.10 -12.05 11.67
C ASP A 3 -7.36 -11.63 12.95
N GLY A 4 -7.31 -10.33 13.19
CA GLY A 4 -6.56 -9.78 14.30
C GLY A 4 -7.17 -8.50 14.81
N THR A 5 -6.71 -8.07 15.97
CA THR A 5 -7.03 -6.76 16.54
C THR A 5 -5.70 -6.05 16.81
N THR A 6 -5.64 -4.77 16.47
CA THR A 6 -4.49 -3.91 16.78
C THR A 6 -4.15 -3.98 18.27
N LYS A 7 -2.86 -3.94 18.61
CA LYS A 7 -2.42 -4.03 20.02
C LYS A 7 -2.79 -2.77 20.80
N GLU A 8 -2.70 -1.62 20.16
CA GLU A 8 -2.89 -0.29 20.72
C GLU A 8 -3.79 0.53 19.79
N VAL A 9 -4.43 1.55 20.34
CA VAL A 9 -5.15 2.58 19.59
C VAL A 9 -4.12 3.55 19.00
N GLU A 10 -4.28 3.93 17.74
CA GLU A 10 -3.33 4.80 17.04
C GLU A 10 -3.35 6.23 17.60
N ASP A 11 -4.54 6.80 17.78
CA ASP A 11 -4.76 8.07 18.46
C ASP A 11 -6.14 8.09 19.13
N ASN A 12 -6.16 8.23 20.47
CA ASN A 12 -7.40 8.25 21.26
C ASN A 12 -8.30 9.47 20.95
N GLN A 13 -7.83 10.48 20.22
CA GLN A 13 -8.66 11.61 19.76
C GLN A 13 -9.47 11.29 18.49
N PHE A 14 -8.98 10.38 17.66
CA PHE A 14 -9.57 10.05 16.36
C PHE A 14 -10.10 8.62 16.28
N GLN A 15 -9.67 7.76 17.20
CA GLN A 15 -10.00 6.35 17.27
C GLN A 15 -10.27 5.97 18.73
N ASP A 16 -11.52 5.63 19.06
CA ASP A 16 -11.90 5.31 20.46
C ASP A 16 -11.60 3.87 20.86
N GLU A 17 -11.38 2.99 19.89
CA GLU A 17 -11.28 1.54 20.09
C GLU A 17 -10.22 0.91 19.19
N LYS A 18 -9.66 -0.23 19.61
CA LYS A 18 -8.73 -1.01 18.78
C LYS A 18 -9.44 -1.45 17.50
N LEU A 19 -8.76 -1.31 16.38
CA LEU A 19 -9.29 -1.75 15.09
C LEU A 19 -9.14 -3.26 14.92
N LYS A 20 -10.24 -3.90 14.53
CA LYS A 20 -10.22 -5.24 13.95
C LYS A 20 -9.73 -5.17 12.51
N VAL A 21 -8.85 -6.08 12.15
CA VAL A 21 -8.21 -6.15 10.82
C VAL A 21 -8.34 -7.58 10.29
N TYR A 22 -8.69 -7.68 9.02
CA TYR A 22 -8.81 -8.94 8.28
C TYR A 22 -7.78 -8.96 7.17
N ILE A 23 -6.99 -10.04 7.10
CA ILE A 23 -5.90 -10.19 6.14
C ILE A 23 -6.11 -11.46 5.32
N TYR A 24 -6.20 -11.30 4.01
CA TYR A 24 -6.11 -12.39 3.04
C TYR A 24 -4.77 -12.30 2.33
N TYR A 25 -4.10 -13.43 2.15
CA TYR A 25 -2.76 -13.48 1.55
C TYR A 25 -2.54 -14.82 0.85
N THR A 26 -1.71 -14.84 -0.18
CA THR A 26 -1.25 -16.08 -0.79
C THR A 26 -0.18 -16.72 0.10
N PRO A 27 -0.35 -18.01 0.48
CA PRO A 27 0.66 -18.69 1.28
C PRO A 27 1.97 -18.81 0.50
N LEU A 28 3.10 -18.66 1.20
CA LEU A 28 4.41 -18.95 0.62
C LEU A 28 4.54 -20.47 0.41
N PRO A 29 5.18 -20.93 -0.68
CA PRO A 29 5.45 -22.35 -0.85
C PRO A 29 6.36 -22.85 0.28
N HIS A 30 5.84 -23.73 1.14
CA HIS A 30 6.62 -24.31 2.25
C HIS A 30 7.49 -25.50 1.82
N ALA A 31 7.23 -26.09 0.65
CA ALA A 31 7.81 -27.34 0.19
C ALA A 31 9.14 -27.21 -0.57
N GLY A 32 9.83 -26.06 -0.49
CA GLY A 32 11.05 -25.81 -1.23
C GLY A 32 10.79 -25.20 -2.62
N LEU A 33 11.76 -24.41 -3.08
CA LEU A 33 11.74 -23.79 -4.40
C LEU A 33 12.38 -24.77 -5.39
N GLU A 34 11.59 -25.70 -5.89
CA GLU A 34 12.04 -26.64 -6.93
C GLU A 34 11.74 -26.07 -8.32
N LEU A 35 12.76 -26.14 -9.17
CA LEU A 35 12.72 -25.86 -10.61
C LEU A 35 12.81 -27.21 -11.32
N ASP A 36 11.97 -27.42 -12.33
CA ASP A 36 12.09 -28.60 -13.18
C ASP A 36 13.38 -28.53 -14.02
N GLU A 37 13.89 -29.67 -14.51
CA GLU A 37 15.15 -29.74 -15.27
C GLU A 37 15.18 -28.85 -16.53
N THR A 38 14.00 -28.45 -17.03
CA THR A 38 13.82 -27.58 -18.20
C THR A 38 13.52 -26.13 -17.84
N GLU A 39 13.25 -25.82 -16.58
CA GLU A 39 12.93 -24.48 -16.10
C GLU A 39 14.20 -23.75 -15.64
N THR A 40 14.49 -22.61 -16.25
CA THR A 40 15.58 -21.72 -15.79
C THR A 40 15.08 -20.61 -14.86
N THR A 41 13.77 -20.39 -14.80
CA THR A 41 13.15 -19.32 -14.01
C THR A 41 11.73 -19.69 -13.63
N LYS A 42 11.37 -19.43 -12.38
CA LYS A 42 10.02 -19.59 -11.84
C LYS A 42 9.61 -18.33 -11.10
N VAL A 43 8.45 -17.79 -11.46
CA VAL A 43 7.94 -16.54 -10.90
C VAL A 43 6.80 -16.84 -9.95
N PHE A 44 6.91 -16.34 -8.72
CA PHE A 44 5.87 -16.44 -7.72
C PHE A 44 5.26 -15.06 -7.50
N VAL A 45 3.94 -14.96 -7.68
CA VAL A 45 3.20 -13.72 -7.40
C VAL A 45 2.55 -13.83 -6.03
N HIS A 46 2.95 -12.93 -5.13
CA HIS A 46 2.36 -12.82 -3.82
C HIS A 46 1.42 -11.63 -3.74
N VAL A 47 0.19 -11.88 -3.30
CA VAL A 47 -0.80 -10.83 -3.06
C VAL A 47 -1.30 -10.91 -1.63
N SER A 48 -1.51 -9.73 -1.05
CA SER A 48 -2.15 -9.57 0.24
C SER A 48 -3.19 -8.46 0.16
N SER A 49 -4.29 -8.63 0.88
CA SER A 49 -5.32 -7.63 1.05
C SER A 49 -5.65 -7.51 2.53
N MET A 50 -5.75 -6.26 3.00
CA MET A 50 -5.97 -5.91 4.39
C MET A 50 -7.07 -4.86 4.47
N ASP A 51 -8.07 -5.08 5.31
CA ASP A 51 -9.15 -4.12 5.56
C ASP A 51 -9.73 -4.35 6.97
N THR A 52 -10.40 -3.33 7.51
CA THR A 52 -11.18 -3.47 8.75
C THR A 52 -12.54 -4.13 8.54
N ASN A 53 -12.99 -4.19 7.28
CA ASN A 53 -14.16 -4.95 6.83
C ASN A 53 -13.73 -6.23 6.11
N GLN A 54 -14.12 -7.38 6.65
CA GLN A 54 -13.76 -8.69 6.10
C GLN A 54 -14.19 -8.89 4.64
N GLN A 55 -15.38 -8.40 4.26
CA GLN A 55 -15.91 -8.58 2.91
C GLN A 55 -15.10 -7.76 1.90
N ASN A 56 -14.68 -6.55 2.26
CA ASN A 56 -13.80 -5.73 1.42
C ASN A 56 -12.43 -6.40 1.22
N ALA A 57 -11.79 -6.86 2.31
CA ALA A 57 -10.51 -7.55 2.22
C ALA A 57 -10.61 -8.82 1.35
N LYS A 58 -11.68 -9.60 1.53
CA LYS A 58 -11.91 -10.80 0.72
C LYS A 58 -12.13 -10.46 -0.75
N LYS A 59 -13.01 -9.49 -1.05
CA LYS A 59 -13.35 -9.10 -2.43
C LYS A 59 -12.13 -8.62 -3.20
N SER A 60 -11.30 -7.77 -2.57
CA SER A 60 -10.07 -7.27 -3.18
C SER A 60 -9.04 -8.39 -3.40
N PHE A 61 -8.93 -9.33 -2.45
CA PHE A 61 -8.07 -10.50 -2.61
C PHE A 61 -8.54 -11.41 -3.74
N ASP A 62 -9.82 -11.76 -3.77
CA ASP A 62 -10.41 -12.62 -4.80
C ASP A 62 -10.17 -12.01 -6.20
N TYR A 63 -10.42 -10.71 -6.37
CA TYR A 63 -10.15 -9.98 -7.60
C TYR A 63 -8.69 -10.09 -8.06
N ALA A 64 -7.74 -9.85 -7.15
CA ALA A 64 -6.31 -9.95 -7.47
C ALA A 64 -5.91 -11.39 -7.83
N THR A 65 -6.40 -12.39 -7.09
CA THR A 65 -6.11 -13.79 -7.38
C THR A 65 -6.74 -14.27 -8.69
N GLU A 66 -7.91 -13.76 -9.06
CA GLU A 66 -8.55 -14.05 -10.34
C GLU A 66 -7.70 -13.52 -11.49
N LEU A 67 -7.25 -12.27 -11.43
CA LEU A 67 -6.33 -11.71 -12.43
C LEU A 67 -5.05 -12.55 -12.56
N ILE A 68 -4.44 -12.96 -11.44
CA ILE A 68 -3.25 -13.81 -11.45
C ILE A 68 -3.54 -15.16 -12.12
N SER A 69 -4.66 -15.81 -11.77
CA SER A 69 -5.03 -17.11 -12.34
C SER A 69 -5.28 -17.05 -13.86
N GLN A 70 -5.67 -15.88 -14.37
CA GLN A 70 -5.90 -15.62 -15.79
C GLN A 70 -4.63 -15.16 -16.52
N GLY A 71 -3.46 -15.11 -15.85
CA GLY A 71 -2.22 -14.59 -16.43
C GLY A 71 -2.21 -13.06 -16.63
N ARG A 72 -3.11 -12.35 -15.96
CA ARG A 72 -3.37 -10.90 -16.09
C ARG A 72 -2.85 -10.12 -14.87
N SER A 73 -1.88 -10.67 -14.14
CA SER A 73 -1.30 -10.02 -12.96
C SER A 73 -0.67 -8.65 -13.27
N ILE A 74 -0.20 -8.45 -14.51
CA ILE A 74 0.35 -7.17 -14.99
C ILE A 74 -0.66 -6.02 -14.87
N GLU A 75 -1.96 -6.28 -14.95
CA GLU A 75 -2.99 -5.25 -14.85
C GLU A 75 -3.00 -4.57 -13.47
N LEU A 76 -2.58 -5.26 -12.41
CA LEU A 76 -2.43 -4.64 -11.09
C LEU A 76 -1.35 -3.55 -11.10
N TYR A 77 -0.26 -3.79 -11.84
CA TYR A 77 0.82 -2.82 -12.02
C TYR A 77 0.40 -1.68 -12.94
N ASP A 78 -0.20 -2.00 -14.09
CA ASP A 78 -0.63 -0.99 -15.06
C ASP A 78 -1.66 -0.02 -14.45
N ASN A 79 -2.62 -0.53 -13.68
CA ASN A 79 -3.57 0.32 -12.95
C ASN A 79 -2.89 1.28 -11.97
N GLN A 80 -1.84 0.82 -11.28
CA GLN A 80 -1.06 1.66 -10.36
C GLN A 80 -0.27 2.73 -11.12
N VAL A 81 0.35 2.37 -12.25
CA VAL A 81 1.07 3.32 -13.11
C VAL A 81 0.11 4.36 -13.68
N ASP A 82 -1.04 3.95 -14.19
CA ASP A 82 -2.08 4.85 -14.72
C ASP A 82 -2.59 5.84 -13.66
N ALA A 83 -2.79 5.38 -12.42
CA ALA A 83 -3.16 6.24 -11.31
C ALA A 83 -2.09 7.30 -11.04
N TRP A 84 -0.81 6.90 -10.97
CA TRP A 84 0.29 7.83 -10.77
C TRP A 84 0.50 8.78 -11.94
N MET A 85 0.34 8.32 -13.19
CA MET A 85 0.43 9.18 -14.36
C MET A 85 -0.59 10.33 -14.32
N LYS A 86 -1.82 10.07 -13.84
CA LYS A 86 -2.85 11.11 -13.64
C LYS A 86 -2.45 12.13 -12.57
N VAL A 87 -1.82 11.67 -11.50
CA VAL A 87 -1.27 12.54 -10.44
C VAL A 87 -0.15 13.43 -11.02
N TRP A 88 0.78 12.84 -11.77
CA TRP A 88 1.88 13.59 -12.38
C TRP A 88 1.41 14.57 -13.46
N SER A 89 0.44 14.19 -14.28
CA SER A 89 -0.07 15.07 -15.34
C SER A 89 -0.84 16.29 -14.81
N SER A 90 -1.42 16.19 -13.60
CA SER A 90 -2.21 17.27 -12.99
C SER A 90 -1.42 18.18 -12.07
N GLY A 91 -0.26 17.74 -11.55
CA GLY A 91 0.44 18.46 -10.48
C GLY A 91 1.96 18.36 -10.46
N ARG A 92 2.61 17.92 -11.55
CA ARG A 92 4.08 17.91 -11.61
C ARG A 92 4.65 19.33 -11.60
N ILE A 93 5.79 19.49 -10.94
CA ILE A 93 6.61 20.70 -10.97
C ILE A 93 7.79 20.41 -11.89
N GLU A 94 8.02 21.24 -12.91
CA GLU A 94 9.11 21.07 -13.87
C GLU A 94 10.17 22.15 -13.71
N VAL A 95 11.45 21.75 -13.63
CA VAL A 95 12.61 22.63 -13.51
C VAL A 95 13.72 22.21 -14.46
N ASP A 96 14.43 23.17 -15.03
CA ASP A 96 15.56 22.93 -15.94
C ASP A 96 16.87 22.65 -15.16
N ASN A 97 16.79 21.70 -14.23
CA ASN A 97 17.93 21.17 -13.49
C ASN A 97 17.58 19.75 -13.05
N VAL A 98 18.29 18.77 -13.61
CA VAL A 98 17.99 17.33 -13.41
C VAL A 98 18.10 16.92 -11.94
N GLU A 99 19.06 17.47 -11.19
CA GLU A 99 19.24 17.14 -9.78
C GLU A 99 18.10 17.68 -8.93
N LEU A 100 17.74 18.95 -9.13
CA LEU A 100 16.63 19.59 -8.44
C LEU A 100 15.29 18.92 -8.79
N GLN A 101 15.09 18.59 -10.07
CA GLN A 101 13.90 17.87 -10.53
C GLN A 101 13.75 16.53 -9.83
N ARG A 102 14.85 15.78 -9.67
CA ARG A 102 14.86 14.49 -8.96
C ARG A 102 14.50 14.66 -7.48
N GLN A 103 15.03 15.69 -6.82
CA GLN A 103 14.72 15.97 -5.41
C GLN A 103 13.23 16.33 -5.23
N ILE A 104 12.70 17.21 -6.09
CA ILE A 104 11.29 17.59 -6.08
C ILE A 104 10.39 16.37 -6.31
N ASN A 105 10.65 15.57 -7.34
CA ASN A 105 9.86 14.38 -7.65
C ASN A 105 9.88 13.37 -6.49
N SER A 106 11.04 13.19 -5.85
CA SER A 106 11.18 12.29 -4.71
C SER A 106 10.35 12.78 -3.52
N ALA A 107 10.49 14.06 -3.15
CA ALA A 107 9.72 14.66 -2.06
C ALA A 107 8.21 14.59 -2.33
N TYR A 108 7.79 14.87 -3.56
CA TYR A 108 6.38 14.85 -3.94
C TYR A 108 5.81 13.43 -3.95
N TYR A 109 6.56 12.45 -4.43
CA TYR A 109 6.17 11.03 -4.36
C TYR A 109 5.95 10.57 -2.91
N TYR A 110 6.88 10.90 -2.01
CA TYR A 110 6.73 10.55 -0.58
C TYR A 110 5.53 11.25 0.06
N LEU A 111 5.35 12.54 -0.21
CA LEU A 111 4.23 13.32 0.30
C LEU A 111 2.89 12.70 -0.12
N LEU A 112 2.71 12.47 -1.42
CA LEU A 112 1.45 11.98 -1.97
C LEU A 112 1.18 10.51 -1.61
N SER A 113 2.23 9.69 -1.47
CA SER A 113 2.08 8.30 -1.01
C SER A 113 1.63 8.20 0.45
N SER A 114 1.84 9.25 1.24
CA SER A 114 1.47 9.30 2.66
C SER A 114 0.04 9.79 2.89
N LEU A 115 -0.61 10.32 1.86
CA LEU A 115 -1.98 10.81 1.91
C LEU A 115 -2.96 9.71 1.50
N PRO A 116 -4.18 9.69 2.06
CA PRO A 116 -5.21 8.76 1.62
C PRO A 116 -5.57 9.02 0.16
N ALA A 117 -5.97 7.97 -0.55
CA ALA A 117 -6.58 8.13 -1.85
C ALA A 117 -7.85 9.00 -1.74
N LEU A 118 -8.09 9.87 -2.73
CA LEU A 118 -9.20 10.84 -2.70
C LEU A 118 -10.60 10.21 -2.58
N ASN A 119 -10.73 8.91 -2.87
CA ASN A 119 -11.98 8.15 -2.80
C ASN A 119 -11.79 6.85 -1.97
N THR A 120 -11.40 6.97 -0.70
CA THR A 120 -11.37 5.80 0.19
C THR A 120 -12.80 5.44 0.67
N LYS A 121 -13.05 4.13 0.83
CA LYS A 121 -14.31 3.60 1.40
C LYS A 121 -14.27 3.53 2.94
N SER A 122 -13.39 4.29 3.59
CA SER A 122 -13.21 4.21 5.03
C SER A 122 -14.14 5.23 5.71
N ASP A 123 -15.17 4.74 6.39
CA ASP A 123 -16.12 5.57 7.13
C ASP A 123 -15.55 6.10 8.46
N LYS A 124 -14.30 5.74 8.80
CA LYS A 124 -13.65 6.14 10.05
C LYS A 124 -12.76 7.35 9.83
N LYS A 125 -12.83 8.32 10.76
CA LYS A 125 -11.89 9.45 10.87
C LYS A 125 -10.47 8.91 11.11
N GLN A 126 -9.78 8.57 10.04
CA GLN A 126 -8.41 8.09 10.12
C GLN A 126 -7.49 9.30 10.21
N PHE A 127 -6.57 9.28 11.17
CA PHE A 127 -5.51 10.27 11.27
C PHE A 127 -4.50 10.04 10.15
N TYR A 128 -4.09 11.11 9.47
CA TYR A 128 -3.10 11.07 8.40
C TYR A 128 -1.96 12.02 8.77
N GLY A 129 -0.91 11.47 9.38
CA GLY A 129 0.27 12.23 9.77
C GLY A 129 1.35 12.17 8.70
N LEU A 130 1.92 13.33 8.38
CA LEU A 130 3.15 13.45 7.60
C LEU A 130 4.31 13.56 8.61
N SER A 131 5.04 12.47 8.87
CA SER A 131 6.30 12.55 9.63
C SER A 131 7.50 12.59 8.68
N PRO A 132 8.58 13.32 9.03
CA PRO A 132 9.81 13.35 8.26
C PRO A 132 10.47 11.98 8.02
N GLY A 133 10.13 10.95 8.82
CA GLY A 133 10.82 9.65 8.82
C GLY A 133 10.03 8.44 8.28
N SER A 134 8.74 8.54 7.95
CA SER A 134 7.97 7.35 7.55
C SER A 134 6.67 7.65 6.81
N LEU A 135 6.20 6.64 6.06
CA LEU A 135 4.81 6.54 5.62
C LEU A 135 3.92 6.42 6.87
N SER A 136 3.10 7.45 7.08
CA SER A 136 1.86 7.45 7.87
C SER A 136 1.93 7.57 9.39
N ARG A 137 3.09 7.49 10.05
CA ARG A 137 3.14 7.77 11.50
C ARG A 137 3.33 9.26 11.73
N GLY A 138 2.27 10.03 11.97
CA GLY A 138 2.45 11.33 12.61
C GLY A 138 2.98 11.07 14.02
N GLY A 139 4.26 11.35 14.25
CA GLY A 139 4.85 11.28 15.59
C GLY A 139 4.17 12.26 16.54
N LYS A 140 4.31 12.04 17.85
CA LYS A 140 3.96 13.05 18.84
C LYS A 140 4.79 14.29 18.58
N LEU A 141 4.17 15.46 18.66
CA LEU A 141 4.84 16.75 18.51
C LEU A 141 6.06 16.81 19.46
N GLY A 142 7.28 16.75 18.92
CA GLY A 142 8.53 16.86 19.68
C GLY A 142 9.42 15.62 19.76
N GLU A 143 9.05 14.46 19.21
CA GLU A 143 9.92 13.26 19.20
C GLU A 143 10.79 13.11 17.94
N ASP A 144 10.48 13.84 16.87
CA ASP A 144 11.22 13.77 15.59
C ASP A 144 12.44 14.70 15.52
N TYR A 145 12.70 15.50 16.57
CA TYR A 145 13.84 16.43 16.68
C TYR A 145 14.49 16.41 18.09
N GLY A 146 14.89 15.22 18.54
CA GLY A 146 15.75 15.02 19.72
C GLY A 146 17.21 14.82 19.35
#